data_AF-A0A9D9RTD0-F1
#
_entry.id   AF-A0A9D9RTD0-F1
#
_cell.length_a   1.000
_cell.length_b   1.000
_cell.length_c   1.000
_cell.angle_alpha   90.00
_cell.angle_beta   90.00
_cell.angle_gamma   90.00
#
_symmetry.space_group_name_H-M   'P 1'
#
loop_
_entity.id
_entity.type
_entity.pdbx_description
1 polymer ?
#
loop_
_entity_poly.entity_id
_entity_poly.type
_entity_poly.pdbx_seq_one_letter_code
_entity_poly.pdbx_strand_id
1 'polypeptide(L)' 'MNEKRKTASFLIRVWQEPSQWQPPGEWRVSARPMEGGGEFLFRSAAELWLYLTDENTATRKPQSSQNIKVHGEEEQ' A
#
# COMPACT_ATOMS: atom_id res chain seq x y z
N MET A 1 18.33 -16.52 25.19
CA MET A 1 18.31 -16.10 23.77
C MET A 1 17.28 -16.96 23.06
N ASN A 2 16.05 -16.47 22.92
CA ASN A 2 14.98 -17.17 22.21
C ASN A 2 14.04 -16.08 21.65
N GLU A 3 14.60 -15.26 20.76
CA GLU A 3 13.81 -14.28 20.02
C GLU A 3 12.89 -15.07 19.09
N LYS A 4 11.66 -15.28 19.56
CA LYS A 4 10.58 -15.88 18.77
C LYS A 4 10.50 -15.09 17.47
N ARG A 5 10.85 -15.73 16.35
CA ARG A 5 10.61 -15.20 15.01
C ARG A 5 9.13 -14.81 14.94
N LYS A 6 8.85 -13.50 14.99
CA LYS A 6 7.48 -12.99 14.86
C LYS A 6 7.13 -13.08 13.38
N THR A 7 6.39 -14.12 13.02
CA THR A 7 5.80 -14.21 11.69
C THR A 7 4.68 -13.18 11.60
N ALA A 8 4.82 -12.21 10.70
CA ALA A 8 3.76 -11.26 10.39
C ALA A 8 3.08 -11.67 9.08
N SER A 9 1.76 -11.81 9.11
CA SER A 9 0.95 -12.22 7.96
C SER A 9 0.22 -11.01 7.37
N PHE A 10 0.24 -10.88 6.04
CA PHE A 10 -0.42 -9.79 5.31
C PHE A 10 -1.31 -10.33 4.20
N LEU A 11 -2.47 -9.72 4.01
CA LEU A 11 -3.23 -9.83 2.76
C LEU A 11 -2.72 -8.76 1.80
N ILE A 12 -2.24 -9.19 0.65
CA ILE A 12 -1.73 -8.32 -0.41
C ILE A 12 -2.73 -8.27 -1.55
N ARG A 13 -3.04 -7.06 -2.02
CA ARG A 13 -3.82 -6.85 -3.25
C ARG A 13 -2.99 -6.10 -4.26
N VAL A 14 -3.05 -6.52 -5.52
CA VAL A 14 -2.35 -5.91 -6.64
C VAL A 14 -3.36 -5.62 -7.73
N TRP A 15 -3.40 -4.38 -8.21
CA TRP A 15 -4.31 -3.97 -9.28
C TRP A 15 -3.67 -2.90 -10.15
N GLN A 16 -4.22 -2.67 -11.34
CA GLN A 16 -3.89 -1.51 -12.16
C GLN A 16 -4.96 -0.45 -11.93
N GLU A 17 -4.53 0.78 -11.67
CA GLU A 17 -5.43 1.93 -11.56
C GLU A 17 -6.01 2.25 -12.94
N PRO A 18 -7.34 2.25 -13.12
CA PRO A 18 -7.92 2.47 -14.44
C PRO A 18 -7.46 3.81 -15.04
N SER A 19 -6.78 3.76 -16.19
CA SER A 19 -6.36 4.95 -16.91
C SER A 19 -7.43 5.38 -17.92
N GLN A 20 -7.86 6.63 -17.83
CA GLN A 20 -8.85 7.22 -18.74
C GLN A 20 -8.24 7.64 -20.10
N TRP A 21 -6.91 7.75 -20.22
CA TRP A 21 -6.26 8.50 -21.32
C TRP A 21 -5.01 7.84 -21.94
N GLN A 22 -4.93 6.49 -22.02
CA GLN A 22 -3.81 5.62 -22.51
C GLN A 22 -2.90 5.04 -21.39
N PRO A 23 -1.86 4.25 -21.74
CA PRO A 23 -1.78 2.77 -21.86
C PRO A 23 -2.09 2.06 -20.51
N PRO A 24 -1.71 0.78 -20.19
CA PRO A 24 -2.30 0.13 -19.02
C PRO A 24 -1.97 0.92 -17.75
N GLY A 25 -3.00 1.05 -16.91
CA GLY A 25 -2.97 1.80 -15.67
C GLY A 25 -1.74 1.60 -14.80
N GLU A 26 -1.39 2.62 -14.00
CA GLU A 26 -0.31 2.47 -13.02
C GLU A 26 -0.60 1.30 -12.08
N TRP A 27 0.39 0.45 -11.83
CA TRP A 27 0.27 -0.61 -10.85
C TRP A 27 0.16 -0.01 -9.45
N ARG A 28 -0.78 -0.54 -8.67
CA ARG A 28 -1.01 -0.22 -7.27
C ARG A 28 -1.00 -1.49 -6.45
N VAL A 29 -0.52 -1.36 -5.22
CA VAL A 29 -0.43 -2.48 -4.29
C VAL A 29 -0.96 -2.04 -2.94
N SER A 30 -1.75 -2.89 -2.28
CA SER A 30 -2.06 -2.72 -0.88
C SER A 30 -1.59 -3.89 -0.04
N ALA A 31 -1.23 -3.62 1.20
CA ALA A 31 -0.95 -4.63 2.21
C ALA A 31 -1.76 -4.33 3.47
N ARG A 32 -2.50 -5.33 3.93
CA ARG A 32 -3.26 -5.27 5.18
C ARG A 32 -2.75 -6.34 6.14
N PRO A 33 -2.27 -5.97 7.35
CA PRO A 33 -1.91 -6.95 8.36
C PRO A 33 -3.13 -7.80 8.76
N MET A 34 -2.93 -9.11 8.90
CA MET A 34 -3.97 -10.02 9.37
C MET A 34 -4.23 -9.89 10.88
N GLU A 35 -3.23 -9.45 11.64
CA GLU A 35 -3.31 -9.21 13.10
C GLU A 35 -4.13 -7.96 13.46
N GLY A 36 -4.67 -7.25 12.47
CA GLY A 36 -5.39 -5.99 12.65
C GLY A 36 -4.54 -4.77 12.33
N GLY A 37 -5.21 -3.64 12.08
CA GLY A 37 -4.59 -2.39 11.64
C GLY A 37 -5.21 -1.85 10.34
N GLY A 38 -4.66 -0.73 9.88
CA GLY A 38 -5.06 -0.09 8.62
C GLY A 38 -4.49 -0.79 7.39
N GLU A 39 -5.10 -0.52 6.24
CA GLU A 39 -4.53 -0.88 4.95
C GLU A 39 -3.43 0.11 4.55
N PHE A 40 -2.33 -0.40 4.03
CA PHE A 40 -1.22 0.38 3.52
C PHE A 40 -1.21 0.34 2.00
N LEU A 41 -1.01 1.49 1.36
CA LEU A 41 -1.01 1.65 -0.08
C LEU A 41 0.40 1.95 -0.59
N PHE A 42 0.76 1.32 -1.70
CA PHE A 42 2.05 1.43 -2.37
C PHE A 42 1.87 1.64 -3.86
N ARG A 43 2.78 2.37 -4.48
CA ARG A 43 2.79 2.67 -5.92
C ARG A 43 3.51 1.60 -6.74
N SER A 44 4.19 0.65 -6.10
CA SER A 44 4.87 -0.44 -6.78
C SER A 44 5.14 -1.64 -5.88
N ALA A 45 5.44 -2.79 -6.49
CA ALA A 45 5.89 -3.98 -5.76
C ALA A 45 7.24 -3.77 -5.06
N ALA A 46 8.11 -2.89 -5.59
CA ALA A 46 9.39 -2.56 -4.96
C ALA A 46 9.19 -1.80 -3.64
N GLU A 47 8.25 -0.85 -3.60
CA GLU A 47 7.89 -0.15 -2.35
C GLU A 47 7.33 -1.11 -1.29
N LEU A 48 6.45 -2.05 -1.71
CA LEU A 48 5.97 -3.10 -0.81
C LEU A 48 7.13 -3.97 -0.30
N TRP A 49 8.03 -4.38 -1.19
CA TRP A 49 9.16 -5.24 -0.79
C TRP A 49 10.03 -4.56 0.25
N LEU A 50 10.41 -3.30 0.03
CA LEU A 50 11.14 -2.50 1.01
C LEU A 50 10.39 -2.42 2.33
N TYR A 51 9.07 -2.23 2.30
CA TYR A 51 8.27 -2.23 3.52
C TYR A 51 8.32 -3.56 4.28
N LEU A 52 8.24 -4.69 3.58
CA LEU A 52 8.19 -6.02 4.20
C LEU A 52 9.56 -6.52 4.70
N THR A 53 10.65 -6.08 4.07
CA THR A 53 12.01 -6.57 4.39
C THR A 53 12.82 -5.61 5.25
N ASP A 54 12.42 -4.34 5.37
CA ASP A 54 13.10 -3.40 6.24
C ASP A 54 12.76 -3.73 7.70
N GLU A 55 13.78 -4.11 8.45
CA GLU A 55 13.71 -4.51 9.86
C GLU A 55 13.20 -3.37 10.77
N ASN A 56 13.19 -2.13 10.26
CA ASN A 56 12.81 -0.91 10.97
C ASN A 56 11.38 -0.42 10.65
N THR A 57 10.68 -1.01 9.67
CA THR A 57 9.33 -0.59 9.26
C THR A 57 8.23 -0.97 10.25
N ALA A 58 8.51 -1.82 11.23
CA ALA A 58 7.62 -2.04 12.38
C ALA A 58 7.23 -0.72 13.09
N THR A 59 7.98 0.36 12.85
CA THR A 59 7.75 1.69 13.44
C THR A 59 7.40 2.78 12.41
N ARG A 60 7.54 2.51 11.11
CA ARG A 60 7.21 3.49 10.06
C ARG A 60 5.79 3.27 9.57
N LYS A 61 4.87 4.10 10.06
CA LYS A 61 3.58 4.29 9.42
C LYS A 61 3.84 4.75 7.99
N PRO A 62 3.45 3.99 6.95
CA PRO A 62 3.52 4.51 5.60
C PRO A 62 2.67 5.77 5.56
N GLN A 63 3.23 6.76 4.88
CA GLN A 63 2.73 8.12 4.83
C GLN A 63 1.26 8.06 4.42
N SER A 64 0.38 8.43 5.36
CA SER A 64 -1.05 8.52 5.15
C SER A 64 -1.29 9.29 3.85
N SER A 65 -1.96 8.66 2.89
CA SER A 65 -2.46 9.32 1.69
C SER A 65 -3.50 10.37 2.10
N GLN A 66 -3.06 11.48 2.66
CA GLN A 66 -3.89 12.65 2.84
C GLN A 66 -4.02 13.34 1.49
N ASN A 67 -5.28 13.45 1.05
CA ASN A 67 -5.82 14.31 0.01
C ASN A 67 -5.57 13.90 -1.44
N ILE A 68 -6.25 12.84 -1.89
CA ILE A 68 -6.82 12.89 -3.24
C ILE A 68 -8.20 13.55 -3.09
N LYS A 69 -8.23 14.88 -3.14
CA LYS A 69 -9.49 15.63 -3.29
C LYS A 69 -9.88 15.46 -4.77
N VAL A 70 -10.69 14.45 -5.06
CA VAL A 70 -11.38 14.37 -6.36
C VAL A 70 -12.35 15.56 -6.38
N HIS A 71 -12.02 16.57 -7.17
CA HIS A 71 -12.91 17.70 -7.44
C HIS A 71 -13.26 17.67 -8.93
N GLY A 72 -14.51 17.32 -9.18
CA GLY A 72 -15.20 17.16 -10.46
C GLY A 72 -16.42 16.31 -10.10
N GLU A 73 -17.67 16.70 -10.35
CA GLU A 73 -18.27 17.55 -11.38
C GLU A 73 -19.16 18.63 -10.69
N GLU A 74 -19.58 19.76 -11.26
CA GLU A 74 -20.44 19.95 -12.44
C GLU A 74 -20.26 21.37 -13.00
N GLU A 75 -19.85 21.49 -14.26
CA GLU A 75 -20.25 22.58 -15.15
C GLU A 75 -20.97 21.93 -16.34
N GLN A 76 -22.30 22.06 -16.37
CA GLN A 76 -23.11 22.44 -17.54
C GLN A 76 -24.60 22.46 -17.20
#